data_AF-A0A2K5F292-F1
#
_entry.id   AF-A0A2K5F292-F1
#
_cell.length_a   1.000
_cell.length_b   1.000
_cell.length_c   1.000
_cell.angle_alpha   90.00
_cell.angle_beta   90.00
_cell.angle_gamma   90.00
#
_symmetry.space_group_name_H-M   'P 1'
#
loop_
_entity.id
_entity.type
_entity.pdbx_description
1 polymer ?
#
loop_
_entity_poly.entity_id
_entity_poly.type
_entity_poly.pdbx_seq_one_letter_code
_entity_poly.pdbx_strand_id
1 'polypeptide(L)'
;EFAGPSWDAGPRCSSLAVGIPRSSQLGSPWWGRHPGPSGVLVCIYILIAVGAVMMFVGFLGCYGAIQESQCLLGTFFTCLVILFACEVAAGIWGFVNKDQIAKDVKQFYDQALQQAMVDDDANNAKAVVKTFHETLNCCGSSSLSSLTTSMLKNNLCPSGSSMIANLFKEDCHQKIDELFSGKLYLIGIAAIVVAVIMIFEMILSMVLCCGIRNSSVY
;
A
#
# COMPACT_ATOMS: atom_id res chain seq x y z
N GLU A 1 15.23 -38.34 -16.84
CA GLU A 1 16.61 -38.60 -16.39
C GLU A 1 17.43 -38.94 -17.63
N PHE A 2 18.54 -38.29 -18.00
CA PHE A 2 19.68 -37.78 -17.24
C PHE A 2 20.19 -36.43 -17.80
N ALA A 3 20.58 -35.52 -16.90
CA ALA A 3 21.47 -34.37 -17.15
C ALA A 3 22.92 -34.87 -17.38
N GLY A 4 23.89 -34.18 -17.96
CA GLY A 4 24.09 -32.83 -18.52
C GLY A 4 25.59 -32.72 -18.90
N PRO A 5 26.07 -31.63 -19.51
CA PRO A 5 27.51 -31.31 -19.54
C PRO A 5 27.74 -29.84 -19.14
N SER A 6 28.89 -29.31 -18.75
CA SER A 6 30.25 -29.78 -18.49
C SER A 6 31.10 -28.53 -18.21
N TRP A 7 31.83 -28.55 -17.09
CA TRP A 7 33.20 -28.04 -16.88
C TRP A 7 33.55 -26.56 -17.12
N ASP A 8 33.95 -25.95 -16.00
CA ASP A 8 34.69 -24.72 -15.81
C ASP A 8 36.15 -24.73 -16.34
N ALA A 9 36.65 -23.50 -16.53
CA ALA A 9 38.02 -23.01 -16.30
C ALA A 9 39.10 -23.06 -17.41
N GLY A 10 39.29 -21.87 -18.02
CA GLY A 10 40.59 -21.15 -18.10
C GLY A 10 41.29 -21.08 -19.47
N PRO A 11 42.38 -20.30 -19.63
CA PRO A 11 42.69 -18.95 -19.09
C PRO A 11 43.29 -17.96 -20.15
N ARG A 12 43.21 -16.65 -19.83
CA ARG A 12 44.10 -15.47 -20.11
C ARG A 12 44.96 -15.32 -21.40
N CYS A 13 44.99 -14.05 -21.84
CA CYS A 13 46.01 -13.26 -22.59
C CYS A 13 45.46 -12.76 -23.95
N SER A 14 45.47 -11.47 -24.33
CA SER A 14 46.51 -10.46 -24.18
C SER A 14 45.97 -9.03 -24.28
N SER A 15 46.73 -8.14 -23.63
CA SER A 15 46.81 -6.68 -23.68
C SER A 15 46.28 -5.93 -24.92
N LEU A 16 45.51 -4.86 -24.68
CA LEU A 16 45.80 -3.56 -25.29
C LEU A 16 45.51 -2.45 -24.27
N ALA A 17 46.57 -1.77 -23.86
CA ALA A 17 46.52 -0.59 -23.01
C ALA A 17 46.12 0.63 -23.86
N VAL A 18 44.96 1.21 -23.59
CA VAL A 18 44.66 2.60 -23.94
C VAL A 18 44.57 3.36 -22.62
N GLY A 19 45.57 4.20 -22.36
CA GLY A 19 45.67 4.98 -21.14
C GLY A 19 44.72 6.17 -21.15
N ILE A 20 43.78 6.21 -20.20
CA ILE A 20 42.99 7.38 -19.76
C ILE A 20 42.72 7.18 -18.24
N PRO A 21 42.74 8.23 -17.40
CA PRO A 21 43.44 8.18 -16.12
C PRO A 21 42.67 7.51 -14.97
N ARG A 22 43.49 7.00 -14.05
CA ARG A 22 43.15 6.50 -12.73
C ARG A 22 42.46 7.58 -11.90
N SER A 23 41.13 7.52 -11.82
CA SER A 23 40.38 8.02 -10.67
C SER A 23 39.57 6.87 -10.10
N SER A 24 40.05 6.40 -8.96
CA SER A 24 39.33 5.56 -8.00
C SER A 24 37.93 6.11 -7.75
N GLN A 25 36.90 5.27 -7.88
CA GLN A 25 35.80 5.03 -6.91
C GLN A 25 34.61 4.34 -7.61
N LEU A 26 34.14 3.24 -6.98
CA LEU A 26 32.81 2.61 -7.08
C LEU A 26 32.31 2.19 -8.48
N GLY A 27 32.13 0.91 -8.81
CA GLY A 27 31.67 -0.16 -7.93
C GLY A 27 30.20 0.01 -7.52
N SER A 28 29.30 0.27 -8.46
CA SER A 28 27.86 -0.05 -8.31
C SER A 28 27.20 -0.27 -9.67
N PRO A 29 26.46 -1.38 -9.88
CA PRO A 29 25.56 -1.53 -11.01
C PRO A 29 24.54 -0.39 -11.03
N TRP A 30 24.00 -0.08 -12.19
CA TRP A 30 23.00 0.96 -12.48
C TRP A 30 21.63 0.76 -11.79
N TRP A 31 21.60 0.35 -10.52
CA TRP A 31 20.44 0.37 -9.64
C TRP A 31 20.64 1.44 -8.57
N GLY A 32 20.50 2.72 -8.94
CA GLY A 32 20.50 3.76 -7.91
C GLY A 32 20.81 5.17 -8.38
N ARG A 33 19.89 5.78 -9.16
CA ARG A 33 19.57 7.22 -9.03
C ARG A 33 18.30 7.60 -9.82
N HIS A 34 17.13 7.31 -9.26
CA HIS A 34 15.99 8.20 -9.43
C HIS A 34 15.65 8.79 -8.05
N PRO A 35 15.98 10.06 -7.78
CA PRO A 35 15.29 10.81 -6.74
C PRO A 35 13.94 11.24 -7.34
N GLY A 36 13.03 10.28 -7.47
CA GLY A 36 11.64 10.51 -7.86
C GLY A 36 10.72 10.39 -6.64
N PRO A 37 9.49 10.92 -6.68
CA PRO A 37 8.52 10.84 -5.59
C PRO A 37 8.10 9.37 -5.39
N SER A 38 8.88 8.65 -4.60
CA SER A 38 8.81 7.19 -4.51
C SER A 38 7.64 6.71 -3.64
N GLY A 39 7.27 7.46 -2.61
CA GLY A 39 6.16 7.13 -1.70
C GLY A 39 4.81 7.11 -2.41
N VAL A 40 4.53 8.08 -3.29
CA VAL A 40 3.25 8.08 -4.03
C VAL A 40 3.10 6.89 -4.96
N LEU A 41 4.18 6.54 -5.67
CA LEU A 41 4.20 5.36 -6.53
C LEU A 41 4.07 4.08 -5.71
N VAL A 42 4.77 3.97 -4.58
CA VAL A 42 4.69 2.81 -3.67
C VAL A 42 3.26 2.59 -3.18
N CYS A 43 2.56 3.63 -2.73
CA CYS A 43 1.17 3.50 -2.30
C CYS A 43 0.24 3.07 -3.44
N ILE A 44 0.42 3.63 -4.65
CA ILE A 44 -0.36 3.22 -5.83
C ILE A 44 -0.14 1.73 -6.13
N TYR A 45 1.11 1.25 -6.09
CA TYR A 45 1.40 -0.17 -6.28
C TYR A 45 0.77 -1.06 -5.19
N ILE A 46 0.77 -0.61 -3.93
CA ILE A 46 0.10 -1.33 -2.84
C ILE A 46 -1.40 -1.40 -3.08
N LEU A 47 -2.04 -0.28 -3.46
CA LEU A 47 -3.48 -0.24 -3.77
C LEU A 47 -3.85 -1.16 -4.94
N ILE A 48 -3.03 -1.18 -6.00
CA ILE A 48 -3.23 -2.08 -7.14
C ILE A 48 -3.10 -3.55 -6.70
N ALA A 49 -2.08 -3.88 -5.89
CA ALA A 49 -1.88 -5.23 -5.39
C ALA A 49 -3.05 -5.70 -4.52
N VAL A 50 -3.50 -4.88 -3.58
CA VAL A 50 -4.67 -5.18 -2.72
C VAL A 50 -5.92 -5.38 -3.59
N GLY A 51 -6.18 -4.48 -4.55
CA GLY A 51 -7.33 -4.60 -5.44
C GLY A 51 -7.30 -5.87 -6.29
N ALA A 52 -6.14 -6.25 -6.83
CA ALA A 52 -5.98 -7.47 -7.61
C ALA A 52 -6.19 -8.73 -6.76
N VAL A 53 -5.68 -8.76 -5.53
CA VAL A 53 -5.91 -9.87 -4.59
C VAL A 53 -7.39 -9.99 -4.24
N MET A 54 -8.07 -8.88 -3.94
CA MET A 54 -9.51 -8.88 -3.64
C MET A 54 -10.35 -9.37 -4.84
N MET A 55 -10.01 -8.95 -6.06
CA MET A 55 -10.67 -9.42 -7.28
C MET A 55 -10.46 -10.92 -7.50
N PHE A 56 -9.24 -11.43 -7.28
CA PHE A 56 -8.92 -12.85 -7.43
C PHE A 56 -9.63 -13.72 -6.38
N VAL A 57 -9.62 -13.31 -5.12
CA VAL A 57 -10.31 -14.02 -4.03
C VAL A 57 -11.82 -14.02 -4.23
N GLY A 58 -12.39 -12.88 -4.63
CA GLY A 58 -13.81 -12.78 -4.99
C GLY A 58 -14.19 -13.66 -6.18
N PHE A 59 -13.33 -13.72 -7.20
CA PHE A 59 -13.52 -14.64 -8.33
C PHE A 59 -13.53 -16.09 -7.87
N LEU A 60 -12.57 -16.53 -7.07
CA LEU A 60 -12.53 -17.90 -6.54
C LEU A 60 -13.76 -18.22 -5.68
N GLY A 61 -14.23 -17.27 -4.87
CA GLY A 61 -15.46 -17.44 -4.07
C GLY A 61 -16.70 -17.66 -4.95
N CYS A 62 -16.91 -16.77 -5.94
CA CYS A 62 -18.06 -16.87 -6.85
C CYS A 62 -17.99 -18.12 -7.74
N TYR A 63 -16.82 -18.42 -8.33
CA TYR A 63 -16.63 -19.60 -9.17
C TYR A 63 -16.72 -20.89 -8.35
N GLY A 64 -16.29 -20.89 -7.09
CA GLY A 64 -16.37 -22.03 -6.18
C GLY A 64 -17.79 -22.41 -5.86
N ALA A 65 -18.66 -21.41 -5.69
CA ALA A 65 -20.09 -21.64 -5.49
C ALA A 65 -20.79 -22.18 -6.75
N ILE A 66 -20.42 -21.70 -7.95
CA ILE A 66 -21.08 -22.11 -9.21
C ILE A 66 -20.64 -23.52 -9.65
N GLN A 67 -19.35 -23.84 -9.54
CA GLN A 67 -18.81 -25.07 -10.11
C GLN A 67 -19.04 -26.31 -9.21
N GLU A 68 -19.53 -26.11 -7.99
CA GLU A 68 -19.69 -27.16 -6.96
C GLU A 68 -18.43 -28.04 -6.76
N SER A 69 -17.25 -27.50 -7.14
CA SER A 69 -15.99 -28.25 -7.11
C SER A 69 -15.32 -28.12 -5.76
N GLN A 70 -15.15 -29.26 -5.09
CA GLN A 70 -14.48 -29.35 -3.78
C GLN A 70 -13.05 -28.79 -3.80
N CYS A 71 -12.34 -28.95 -4.93
CA CYS A 71 -10.96 -28.46 -5.06
C CYS A 71 -10.90 -26.93 -5.06
N LEU A 72 -11.80 -26.26 -5.79
CA LEU A 72 -11.81 -24.79 -5.89
C LEU A 72 -12.29 -24.11 -4.60
N LEU A 73 -13.17 -24.79 -3.86
CA LEU A 73 -13.61 -24.32 -2.55
C LEU A 73 -12.51 -24.49 -1.47
N GLY A 74 -11.71 -25.55 -1.59
CA GLY A 74 -10.52 -25.77 -0.76
C GLY A 74 -9.42 -24.74 -0.99
N THR A 75 -9.18 -24.33 -2.24
CA THR A 75 -8.20 -23.25 -2.53
C THR A 75 -8.69 -21.91 -1.98
N PHE A 76 -9.98 -21.59 -2.14
CA PHE A 76 -10.58 -20.39 -1.53
C PHE A 76 -10.39 -20.36 -0.01
N PHE A 77 -10.72 -21.45 0.70
CA PHE A 77 -10.51 -21.54 2.15
C PHE A 77 -9.03 -21.37 2.54
N THR A 78 -8.12 -21.98 1.78
CA THR A 78 -6.67 -21.84 2.02
C THR A 78 -6.21 -20.39 1.83
N CYS A 79 -6.69 -19.70 0.80
CA CYS A 79 -6.42 -18.28 0.58
C CYS A 79 -6.91 -17.42 1.75
N LEU A 80 -8.12 -17.68 2.27
CA LEU A 80 -8.65 -16.95 3.44
C LEU A 80 -7.79 -17.15 4.68
N VAL A 81 -7.32 -18.37 4.95
CA VAL A 81 -6.42 -18.65 6.08
C VAL A 81 -5.10 -17.89 5.94
N ILE A 82 -4.53 -17.85 4.74
CA ILE A 82 -3.30 -17.09 4.46
C ILE A 82 -3.54 -15.58 4.68
N LEU A 83 -4.65 -15.04 4.19
CA LEU A 83 -5.00 -13.63 4.39
C LEU A 83 -5.19 -13.29 5.87
N PHE A 84 -5.85 -14.16 6.63
CA PHE A 84 -6.02 -13.98 8.07
C PHE A 84 -4.66 -13.98 8.81
N ALA A 85 -3.75 -14.89 8.45
CA ALA A 85 -2.40 -14.90 9.02
C ALA A 85 -1.61 -13.63 8.66
N CYS A 86 -1.72 -13.14 7.41
CA CYS A 86 -1.13 -11.89 6.98
C CYS A 86 -1.71 -10.68 7.73
N GLU A 87 -3.03 -10.63 7.93
CA GLU A 87 -3.71 -9.57 8.68
C GLU A 87 -3.19 -9.50 10.13
N VAL A 88 -3.10 -10.65 10.81
CA VAL A 88 -2.56 -10.72 12.18
C VAL A 88 -1.08 -10.31 12.21
N ALA A 89 -0.26 -10.78 11.26
CA ALA A 89 1.15 -10.41 11.17
C ALA A 89 1.34 -8.90 10.91
N ALA A 90 0.58 -8.32 9.97
CA ALA A 90 0.60 -6.90 9.67
C ALA A 90 0.10 -6.05 10.85
N GLY A 91 -0.96 -6.50 11.54
CA GLY A 91 -1.47 -5.85 12.75
C GLY A 91 -0.43 -5.80 13.87
N ILE A 92 0.26 -6.91 14.14
CA ILE A 92 1.33 -6.96 15.16
C ILE A 92 2.50 -6.07 14.73
N TRP A 93 2.99 -6.22 13.50
CA TRP A 93 4.13 -5.45 13.00
C TRP A 93 3.83 -3.95 13.02
N GLY A 94 2.62 -3.56 12.63
CA GLY A 94 2.19 -2.17 12.61
C GLY A 94 1.95 -1.58 13.99
N PHE A 95 1.51 -2.38 14.95
CA PHE A 95 1.40 -1.93 16.35
C PHE A 95 2.77 -1.66 16.96
N VAL A 96 3.75 -2.54 16.72
CA VAL A 96 5.12 -2.40 17.25
C VAL A 96 5.84 -1.21 16.60
N ASN A 97 5.66 -1.00 15.29
CA ASN A 97 6.36 0.04 14.53
C ASN A 97 5.47 1.25 14.20
N LYS A 98 4.50 1.57 15.06
CA LYS A 98 3.51 2.65 14.82
C LYS A 98 4.16 4.00 14.47
N ASP A 99 5.28 4.34 15.11
CA ASP A 99 5.96 5.62 14.90
C ASP A 99 6.69 5.67 13.54
N GLN A 100 7.11 4.51 13.02
CA GLN A 100 7.70 4.41 11.69
C GLN A 100 6.61 4.53 10.62
N ILE A 101 5.47 3.84 10.82
CA ILE A 101 4.31 3.94 9.91
C ILE A 101 3.79 5.37 9.85
N ALA A 102 3.70 6.07 10.98
CA ALA A 102 3.29 7.47 11.02
C ALA A 102 4.20 8.36 10.16
N LYS A 103 5.52 8.14 10.19
CA LYS A 103 6.49 8.87 9.36
C LYS A 103 6.32 8.55 7.88
N ASP A 104 6.13 7.29 7.53
CA ASP A 104 5.93 6.87 6.13
C ASP A 104 4.65 7.47 5.55
N VAL A 105 3.56 7.50 6.33
CA VAL A 105 2.30 8.14 5.93
C VAL A 105 2.45 9.65 5.73
N LYS A 106 3.19 10.34 6.61
CA LYS A 106 3.50 11.77 6.42
C LYS A 106 4.31 12.03 5.16
N GLN A 107 5.35 11.24 4.93
CA GLN A 107 6.19 11.38 3.74
C GLN A 107 5.38 11.14 2.47
N PHE A 108 4.48 10.16 2.48
CA PHE A 108 3.54 9.92 1.38
C PHE A 108 2.61 11.13 1.16
N TYR A 109 2.04 11.68 2.23
CA TYR A 109 1.18 12.85 2.15
C TYR A 109 1.92 14.06 1.56
N ASP A 110 3.15 14.35 1.99
CA ASP A 110 3.94 15.45 1.46
C ASP A 110 4.22 15.31 -0.04
N GLN A 111 4.54 14.10 -0.48
CA GLN A 111 4.78 13.82 -1.89
C GLN A 111 3.50 13.93 -2.72
N ALA A 112 2.37 13.44 -2.20
CA ALA A 112 1.07 13.57 -2.86
C ALA A 112 0.65 15.04 -2.98
N LEU A 113 0.85 15.82 -1.91
CA LEU A 113 0.58 17.26 -1.89
C LEU A 113 1.48 18.00 -2.88
N GLN A 114 2.78 17.71 -2.90
CA GLN A 114 3.72 18.32 -3.83
C GLN A 114 3.34 18.04 -5.28
N GLN A 115 3.01 16.78 -5.60
CA GLN A 115 2.59 16.42 -6.95
C GLN A 115 1.27 17.08 -7.34
N ALA A 116 0.32 17.16 -6.41
CA ALA A 116 -0.94 17.87 -6.62
C ALA A 116 -0.76 19.39 -6.78
N MET A 117 0.33 19.98 -6.28
CA MET A 117 0.65 21.41 -6.43
C MET A 117 1.36 21.73 -7.74
N VAL A 118 2.36 20.92 -8.09
CA VAL A 118 3.24 21.16 -9.25
C VAL A 118 2.54 20.84 -10.56
N ASP A 119 1.70 19.80 -10.57
CA ASP A 119 1.03 19.32 -11.77
C ASP A 119 -0.49 19.58 -11.65
N ASP A 120 -1.01 20.43 -12.53
CA ASP A 120 -2.45 20.70 -12.56
C ASP A 120 -3.24 19.59 -13.26
N ASP A 121 -2.61 18.78 -14.10
CA ASP A 121 -3.26 17.66 -14.79
C ASP A 121 -3.27 16.38 -13.94
N ALA A 122 -2.57 16.37 -12.80
CA ALA A 122 -2.51 15.27 -11.85
C ALA A 122 -3.81 15.11 -11.01
N ASN A 123 -4.93 14.86 -11.68
CA ASN A 123 -6.24 14.65 -11.06
C ASN A 123 -6.25 13.56 -9.99
N ASN A 124 -5.46 12.49 -10.20
CA ASN A 124 -5.34 11.39 -9.23
C ASN A 124 -4.71 11.85 -7.91
N ALA A 125 -3.64 12.64 -7.97
CA ALA A 125 -2.97 13.18 -6.78
C ALA A 125 -3.87 14.19 -6.05
N LYS A 126 -4.57 15.06 -6.80
CA LYS A 126 -5.54 16.00 -6.23
C LYS A 126 -6.68 15.27 -5.50
N ALA A 127 -7.19 14.18 -6.08
CA ALA A 127 -8.24 13.37 -5.45
C ALA A 127 -7.78 12.76 -4.13
N VAL A 128 -6.58 12.16 -4.11
CA VAL A 128 -6.00 11.60 -2.88
C VAL A 128 -5.86 12.68 -1.81
N VAL A 129 -5.20 13.80 -2.13
CA VAL A 129 -4.98 14.91 -1.17
C VAL A 129 -6.29 15.47 -0.63
N LYS A 130 -7.30 15.64 -1.50
CA LYS A 130 -8.63 16.10 -1.10
C LYS A 130 -9.29 15.14 -0.11
N THR A 131 -9.23 13.83 -0.37
CA THR A 131 -9.76 12.81 0.56
C THR A 131 -9.04 12.84 1.90
N PHE A 132 -7.71 13.03 1.91
CA PHE A 132 -6.95 13.20 3.16
C PHE A 132 -7.41 14.42 3.94
N HIS A 133 -7.56 15.56 3.27
CA HIS A 133 -8.00 16.80 3.91
C HIS A 133 -9.42 16.71 4.48
N GLU A 134 -10.33 16.02 3.78
CA GLU A 134 -11.70 15.80 4.24
C GLU A 134 -11.77 14.79 5.40
N THR A 135 -11.02 13.70 5.32
CA THR A 135 -11.02 12.62 6.33
C THR A 135 -10.35 13.06 7.64
N LEU A 136 -9.21 13.74 7.55
CA LEU A 136 -8.45 14.20 8.71
C LEU A 136 -8.85 15.62 9.17
N ASN A 137 -9.72 16.26 8.40
CA ASN A 137 -10.17 17.63 8.62
C ASN A 137 -8.98 18.61 8.76
N CYS A 138 -7.94 18.44 7.94
CA CYS A 138 -6.71 19.24 7.92
C CYS A 138 -6.47 19.82 6.52
N CYS A 139 -5.53 20.75 6.35
CA CYS A 139 -5.23 21.36 5.06
C CYS A 139 -3.74 21.74 5.04
N GLY A 140 -2.95 21.14 4.15
CA GLY A 140 -1.51 21.38 4.05
C GLY A 140 -0.65 20.63 5.08
N SER A 141 0.66 20.54 4.78
CA SER A 141 1.66 19.88 5.64
C SER A 141 2.24 20.79 6.72
N SER A 142 2.28 22.09 6.45
CA SER A 142 2.74 23.14 7.36
C SER A 142 1.86 24.38 7.16
N SER A 143 1.82 25.28 8.14
CA SER A 143 0.97 26.48 8.11
C SER A 143 1.22 27.37 6.88
N LEU A 144 2.46 27.42 6.37
CA LEU A 144 2.79 28.12 5.12
C LEU A 144 2.25 27.37 3.89
N SER A 145 2.39 26.03 3.89
CA SER A 145 1.81 25.17 2.85
C SER A 145 0.29 25.20 2.85
N SER A 146 -0.36 25.37 4.00
CA SER A 146 -1.82 25.52 4.13
C SER A 146 -2.31 26.80 3.46
N LEU A 147 -1.55 27.90 3.62
CA LEU A 147 -1.81 29.16 2.92
C LEU A 147 -1.61 29.02 1.42
N THR A 148 -0.50 28.45 0.96
CA THR A 148 -0.25 28.30 -0.48
C THR A 148 -1.27 27.35 -1.11
N THR A 149 -1.62 26.24 -0.45
CA THR A 149 -2.67 25.32 -0.92
C THR A 149 -4.01 26.04 -1.02
N SER A 150 -4.38 26.83 -0.01
CA SER A 150 -5.63 27.59 -0.04
C SER A 150 -5.59 28.65 -1.15
N MET A 151 -4.55 29.48 -1.22
CA MET A 151 -4.40 30.53 -2.24
C MET A 151 -4.43 29.99 -3.68
N LEU A 152 -3.63 28.97 -3.99
CA LEU A 152 -3.52 28.41 -5.35
C LEU A 152 -4.65 27.44 -5.68
N LYS A 153 -5.16 26.71 -4.69
CA LYS A 153 -5.95 25.50 -4.88
C LYS A 153 -7.03 25.36 -3.80
N ASN A 154 -7.85 26.41 -3.64
CA ASN A 154 -9.00 26.46 -2.71
C ASN A 154 -9.90 25.21 -2.76
N ASN A 155 -10.01 24.54 -3.91
CA ASN A 155 -10.83 23.34 -4.09
C ASN A 155 -10.25 22.05 -3.46
N LEU A 156 -9.00 22.06 -2.99
CA LEU A 156 -8.36 20.90 -2.35
C LEU A 156 -8.61 20.85 -0.85
N CYS A 157 -8.94 21.97 -0.22
CA CYS A 157 -9.23 22.01 1.22
C CYS A 157 -10.74 21.91 1.49
N PRO A 158 -11.16 21.32 2.62
CA PRO A 158 -12.55 21.02 2.90
C PRO A 158 -13.40 22.29 2.87
N SER A 159 -14.51 22.23 2.13
CA SER A 159 -15.40 23.37 1.91
C SER A 159 -16.14 23.72 3.20
N GLY A 160 -15.78 24.85 3.81
CA GLY A 160 -16.38 25.33 5.05
C GLY A 160 -15.45 26.21 5.90
N SER A 161 -14.14 26.15 5.64
CA SER A 161 -13.15 27.00 6.30
C SER A 161 -12.74 28.17 5.40
N SER A 162 -12.91 29.39 5.90
CA SER A 162 -12.30 30.57 5.31
C SER A 162 -10.77 30.38 5.25
N MET A 163 -10.11 31.07 4.33
CA MET A 163 -8.63 31.09 4.24
C MET A 163 -7.94 31.28 5.59
N ILE A 164 -8.53 32.12 6.45
CA ILE A 164 -8.03 32.41 7.80
C ILE A 164 -8.29 31.22 8.73
N ALA A 165 -9.44 30.55 8.64
CA ALA A 165 -9.73 29.36 9.44
C ALA A 165 -8.80 28.17 9.09
N ASN A 166 -8.35 28.05 7.83
CA ASN A 166 -7.34 27.05 7.46
C ASN A 166 -5.94 27.37 8.02
N LEU A 167 -5.62 28.65 8.24
CA LEU A 167 -4.36 29.06 8.85
C LEU A 167 -4.28 28.69 10.34
N PHE A 168 -5.41 28.75 11.05
CA PHE A 168 -5.51 28.38 12.47
C PHE A 168 -5.82 26.89 12.68
N LYS A 169 -5.96 26.12 11.60
CA LYS A 169 -6.23 24.68 11.67
C LYS A 169 -4.93 23.92 11.90
N GLU A 170 -5.03 22.81 12.62
CA GLU A 170 -3.88 21.93 12.87
C GLU A 170 -3.37 21.33 11.55
N ASP A 171 -2.04 21.27 11.42
CA ASP A 171 -1.37 20.70 10.25
C ASP A 171 -1.71 19.22 10.07
N CYS A 172 -1.77 18.74 8.82
CA CYS A 172 -2.04 17.31 8.58
C CYS A 172 -1.01 16.39 9.24
N HIS A 173 0.24 16.84 9.39
CA HIS A 173 1.27 16.09 10.10
C HIS A 173 0.92 15.87 11.57
N GLN A 174 0.36 16.88 12.25
CA GLN A 174 -0.06 16.75 13.64
C GLN A 174 -1.27 15.82 13.77
N LYS A 175 -2.25 15.95 12.86
CA LYS A 175 -3.40 15.03 12.84
C LYS A 175 -3.00 13.59 12.58
N ILE A 176 -2.01 13.35 11.71
CA ILE A 176 -1.48 12.00 11.49
C ILE A 176 -0.84 11.44 12.77
N ASP A 177 0.00 12.20 13.48
CA ASP A 177 0.55 11.74 14.77
C ASP A 177 -0.53 11.50 15.81
N GLU A 178 -1.53 12.38 15.87
CA GLU A 178 -2.67 12.23 16.78
C GLU A 178 -3.48 10.97 16.45
N LEU A 179 -3.61 10.61 15.17
CA LEU A 179 -4.23 9.36 14.77
C LEU A 179 -3.48 8.13 15.27
N PHE A 180 -2.15 8.11 15.11
CA PHE A 180 -1.34 6.96 15.51
C PHE A 180 -1.02 6.92 17.02
N SER A 181 -1.13 8.04 17.74
CA SER A 181 -0.83 8.10 19.19
C SER A 181 -2.08 8.20 20.05
N GLY A 182 -3.01 9.08 19.71
CA GLY A 182 -4.21 9.37 20.51
C GLY A 182 -5.46 8.62 20.04
N LYS A 183 -5.55 8.29 18.75
CA LYS A 183 -6.72 7.63 18.14
C LYS A 183 -6.41 6.25 17.57
N LEU A 184 -5.35 5.59 18.03
CA LEU A 184 -5.00 4.24 17.57
C LEU A 184 -6.15 3.24 17.76
N TYR A 185 -7.03 3.48 18.73
CA TYR A 185 -8.28 2.72 18.93
C TYR A 185 -9.20 2.71 17.69
N LEU A 186 -9.28 3.79 16.90
CA LEU A 186 -10.09 3.81 15.67
C LEU A 186 -9.56 2.83 14.62
N ILE A 187 -8.23 2.81 14.44
CA ILE A 187 -7.55 1.88 13.54
C ILE A 187 -7.72 0.45 14.05
N GLY A 188 -7.62 0.26 15.36
CA GLY A 188 -7.87 -1.02 16.02
C GLY A 188 -9.29 -1.54 15.80
N ILE A 189 -10.33 -0.70 15.95
CA ILE A 189 -11.71 -1.09 15.66
C ILE A 189 -11.85 -1.52 14.20
N ALA A 190 -11.32 -0.73 13.26
CA ALA A 190 -11.39 -1.06 11.84
C ALA A 190 -10.74 -2.43 11.54
N ALA A 191 -9.56 -2.70 12.11
CA ALA A 191 -8.89 -4.00 11.98
C ALA A 191 -9.71 -5.15 12.59
N ILE A 192 -10.34 -4.94 13.76
CA ILE A 192 -11.22 -5.94 14.39
C ILE A 192 -12.43 -6.24 13.51
N VAL A 193 -13.06 -5.22 12.91
CA VAL A 193 -14.20 -5.42 12.00
C VAL A 193 -13.79 -6.27 10.80
N VAL A 194 -12.63 -5.98 10.19
CA VAL A 194 -12.09 -6.76 9.07
C VAL A 194 -11.83 -8.22 9.50
N ALA A 195 -11.21 -8.42 10.66
CA ALA A 195 -10.96 -9.77 11.20
C ALA A 195 -12.26 -10.55 11.45
N VAL A 196 -13.30 -9.90 11.98
CA VAL A 196 -14.61 -10.53 12.21
C VAL A 196 -15.26 -10.94 10.88
N ILE A 197 -15.20 -10.08 9.85
CA ILE A 197 -15.72 -10.40 8.51
C ILE A 197 -14.99 -11.62 7.93
N MET A 198 -13.66 -11.66 8.02
CA MET A 198 -12.87 -12.81 7.56
C MET A 198 -13.25 -14.12 8.28
N ILE A 199 -13.52 -14.06 9.58
CA ILE A 199 -13.97 -15.24 10.34
C ILE A 199 -15.33 -15.73 9.84
N PHE A 200 -16.27 -14.82 9.58
CA PHE A 200 -17.55 -15.19 8.98
C PHE A 200 -17.37 -15.81 7.59
N GLU A 201 -16.50 -15.27 6.75
CA GLU A 201 -16.18 -15.85 5.44
C GLU A 201 -15.60 -17.27 5.57
N MET A 202 -14.71 -17.51 6.53
CA MET A 202 -14.16 -18.85 6.79
C MET A 202 -15.24 -19.84 7.24
N ILE A 203 -16.16 -19.42 8.12
CA ILE A 203 -17.26 -20.28 8.60
C ILE A 203 -18.21 -20.61 7.44
N LEU A 204 -18.63 -19.60 6.67
CA LEU A 204 -19.51 -19.78 5.52
C LEU A 204 -18.88 -20.69 4.46
N SER A 205 -17.57 -20.56 4.22
CA SER A 205 -16.81 -21.45 3.35
C SER A 205 -16.90 -22.90 3.82
N MET A 206 -16.68 -23.16 5.11
CA MET A 206 -16.75 -24.51 5.67
C MET A 206 -18.17 -25.10 5.58
N VAL A 207 -19.20 -24.30 5.86
CA VAL A 207 -20.60 -24.73 5.75
C VAL A 207 -20.94 -25.06 4.29
N LEU A 208 -20.51 -24.23 3.34
CA LEU A 208 -20.73 -24.47 1.91
C LEU A 208 -20.00 -25.73 1.42
N CYS A 209 -18.75 -25.94 1.85
CA CYS A 209 -18.00 -27.18 1.58
C CYS A 209 -18.77 -28.42 2.06
N CYS A 210 -19.26 -28.37 3.31
CA CYS A 210 -20.04 -29.46 3.89
C CYS A 210 -21.37 -29.69 3.16
N GLY A 211 -22.05 -28.62 2.76
CA GLY A 211 -23.29 -28.69 1.98
C GLY A 211 -23.10 -29.40 0.65
N ILE A 212 -22.09 -29.00 -0.13
CA ILE A 212 -21.80 -29.59 -1.46
C ILE A 212 -21.33 -31.05 -1.32
N ARG A 213 -20.52 -31.36 -0.30
CA ARG A 213 -20.07 -32.74 -0.07
C ARG A 213 -21.23 -33.66 0.29
N ASN A 214 -22.26 -33.15 0.98
CA ASN A 214 -23.45 -33.92 1.30
C ASN A 214 -24.36 -34.11 0.08
N SER A 215 -24.48 -33.11 -0.81
CA SER A 215 -25.30 -33.22 -2.01
C SER A 215 -24.68 -34.14 -3.07
N SER A 216 -23.35 -34.21 -3.20
CA SER A 216 -22.70 -35.13 -4.16
C SER A 216 -22.88 -36.61 -3.83
N VAL A 217 -23.37 -36.94 -2.63
CA VAL A 217 -23.60 -38.33 -2.18
C VAL A 217 -25.02 -38.82 -2.51
N TYR A 218 -25.93 -37.93 -2.92
CA TYR A 218 -27.29 -38.24 -3.39
C TYR A 218 -27.39 -38.13 -4.90
#